data_AF-A0A947Z7H4-F1
#
_entry.id   AF-A0A947Z7H4-F1
#
_cell.length_a   1.000
_cell.length_b   1.000
_cell.length_c   1.000
_cell.angle_alpha   90.00
_cell.angle_beta   90.00
_cell.angle_gamma   90.00
#
_symmetry.space_group_name_H-M   'P 1'
#
loop_
_entity.id
_entity.type
_entity.pdbx_description
1 polymer ?
#
loop_
_entity_poly.entity_id
_entity_poly.type
_entity_poly.pdbx_seq_one_letter_code
_entity_poly.pdbx_strand_id
1 'polypeptide(L)'
;MNRKMLINGQRAEELRLAIIGDGVLEHYQVEKSEAGLQRANIYVGQVTSLQKNLNAAFVDYGSAKDGFLPAREVMHQVASAKPRQGEGSQNIEQLLQKKKPILVQVTNDAVGGKGAALTTNISLAGRYLVLTPFDSSRGISRKIEDEDERKVLRERITDLALPDQMGCIIRTNAM
;
A
#
# COMPACT_ATOMS: atom_id res chain seq x y z
N MET A 1 21.56 11.03 -25.54
CA MET A 1 21.58 10.10 -24.40
C MET A 1 20.70 8.91 -24.78
N ASN A 2 21.30 7.79 -25.14
CA ASN A 2 20.57 6.59 -25.54
C ASN A 2 20.50 5.66 -24.32
N ARG A 3 19.35 5.64 -23.66
CA ARG A 3 19.13 4.80 -22.48
C ARG A 3 18.11 3.72 -22.82
N LYS A 4 18.48 2.46 -22.59
CA LYS A 4 17.64 1.30 -22.91
C LYS A 4 17.43 0.44 -21.67
N MET A 5 16.22 -0.05 -21.50
CA MET A 5 15.89 -1.12 -20.57
C MET A 5 15.77 -2.42 -21.37
N LEU A 6 16.59 -3.41 -21.04
CA LEU A 6 16.53 -4.75 -21.62
C LEU A 6 15.89 -5.69 -20.61
N ILE A 7 14.90 -6.47 -21.05
CA ILE A 7 14.18 -7.44 -20.23
C ILE A 7 14.36 -8.82 -20.87
N ASN A 8 14.89 -9.78 -20.13
CA ASN A 8 15.03 -11.17 -20.56
C ASN A 8 14.24 -12.09 -19.62
N GLY A 9 13.12 -12.59 -20.12
CA GLY A 9 12.27 -13.59 -19.46
C GLY A 9 12.18 -14.90 -20.26
N GLN A 10 13.25 -15.30 -20.95
CA GLN A 10 13.25 -16.57 -21.71
C GLN A 10 13.18 -17.81 -20.81
N ARG A 11 13.60 -17.68 -19.55
CA ARG A 11 13.56 -18.72 -18.53
C ARG A 11 12.43 -18.42 -17.57
N ALA A 12 11.59 -19.42 -17.29
CA ALA A 12 10.44 -19.23 -16.41
C ALA A 12 10.88 -18.97 -14.97
N GLU A 13 12.03 -19.52 -14.58
CA GLU A 13 12.61 -19.43 -13.24
C GLU A 13 13.36 -18.11 -12.94
N GLU A 14 13.63 -17.29 -13.97
CA GLU A 14 14.50 -16.13 -13.87
C GLU A 14 14.10 -15.00 -14.83
N LEU A 15 13.80 -13.83 -14.27
CA LEU A 15 13.66 -12.59 -15.00
C LEU A 15 14.92 -11.73 -14.82
N ARG A 16 15.53 -11.32 -15.92
CA ARG A 16 16.72 -10.46 -15.90
C ARG A 16 16.39 -9.10 -16.49
N LEU A 17 16.85 -8.04 -15.83
CA LEU A 17 16.61 -6.66 -16.23
C LEU A 17 17.92 -5.88 -16.23
N ALA A 18 18.22 -5.20 -17.34
CA ALA A 18 19.42 -4.38 -17.49
C ALA A 18 19.06 -2.97 -17.95
N ILE A 19 19.67 -1.95 -17.34
CA ILE A 19 19.63 -0.58 -17.83
C ILE A 19 20.98 -0.27 -18.44
N ILE A 20 21.00 0.10 -19.72
CA ILE A 20 22.20 0.46 -20.48
C ILE A 20 22.11 1.93 -20.86
N GLY A 21 23.12 2.71 -20.47
CA GLY A 21 23.31 4.11 -20.87
C GLY A 21 24.53 4.23 -21.76
N ASP A 22 24.34 4.76 -22.97
CA ASP A 22 25.41 5.04 -23.94
C ASP A 22 26.37 3.84 -24.17
N GLY A 23 25.80 2.63 -24.18
CA GLY A 23 26.53 1.38 -24.41
C GLY A 23 27.14 0.75 -23.15
N VAL A 24 27.03 1.41 -21.99
CA VAL A 24 27.55 0.93 -20.70
C VAL A 24 26.41 0.43 -19.82
N LEU A 25 26.62 -0.71 -19.15
CA LEU A 25 25.69 -1.26 -18.18
C LEU A 25 25.65 -0.38 -16.91
N GLU A 26 24.51 0.25 -16.65
CA GLU A 26 24.28 1.08 -15.46
C GLU A 26 23.65 0.30 -14.30
N HIS A 27 22.73 -0.62 -14.61
CA HIS A 27 22.01 -1.40 -13.60
C HIS A 27 21.74 -2.81 -14.12
N TYR A 28 21.85 -3.81 -13.25
CA TYR A 28 21.54 -5.20 -13.56
C TYR A 28 20.83 -5.85 -12.37
N GLN A 29 19.66 -6.40 -12.61
CA GLN A 29 18.84 -7.09 -11.61
C GLN A 29 18.44 -8.46 -12.14
N VAL A 30 18.48 -9.44 -11.23
CA VAL A 30 17.97 -10.79 -11.47
C VAL A 30 16.91 -11.06 -10.43
N GLU A 31 15.71 -11.37 -10.88
CA GLU A 31 14.59 -11.78 -10.05
C GLU A 31 14.34 -13.27 -10.31
N LYS A 32 14.45 -14.08 -9.25
CA LYS A 32 14.05 -15.48 -9.32
C LYS A 32 12.55 -15.57 -9.13
N SER A 33 11.91 -16.57 -9.71
CA SER A 33 10.52 -16.88 -9.36
C SER A 33 10.44 -17.32 -7.90
N GLU A 34 10.22 -16.37 -7.00
CA GLU A 34 9.86 -16.63 -5.63
C GLU A 34 8.34 -16.78 -5.51
N ALA A 35 7.91 -17.72 -4.68
CA ALA A 35 6.50 -17.88 -4.41
C ALA A 35 5.97 -16.69 -3.58
N GLY A 36 5.05 -15.93 -4.18
CA GLY A 36 3.77 -15.62 -3.53
C GLY A 36 3.79 -14.71 -2.30
N LEU A 37 4.78 -13.83 -2.10
CA LEU A 37 4.59 -12.70 -1.18
C LEU A 37 3.52 -11.78 -1.77
N GLN A 38 2.41 -11.63 -1.04
CA GLN A 38 1.28 -10.80 -1.45
C GLN A 38 1.30 -9.44 -0.75
N ARG A 39 2.21 -9.23 0.21
CA ARG A 39 2.38 -7.96 0.90
C ARG A 39 2.47 -6.80 -0.08
N ALA A 40 1.72 -5.74 0.21
CA ALA A 40 1.52 -4.54 -0.60
C ALA A 40 0.70 -4.71 -1.89
N ASN A 41 0.33 -5.94 -2.30
CA ASN A 41 -0.61 -6.14 -3.40
C ASN A 41 -1.98 -5.52 -3.06
N ILE A 42 -2.64 -5.01 -4.09
CA ILE A 42 -3.94 -4.37 -4.02
C ILE A 42 -4.94 -5.22 -4.81
N TYR A 43 -6.07 -5.52 -4.20
CA TYR A 43 -7.13 -6.34 -4.77
C TYR A 43 -8.47 -5.63 -4.66
N VAL A 44 -9.37 -5.92 -5.61
CA VAL A 44 -10.80 -5.70 -5.42
C VAL A 44 -11.38 -6.99 -4.87
N GLY A 45 -11.64 -7.03 -3.56
CA GLY A 45 -12.24 -8.16 -2.88
C GLY A 45 -13.75 -8.00 -2.68
N GLN A 46 -14.39 -9.01 -2.11
CA GLN A 46 -15.79 -9.00 -1.70
C GLN A 46 -15.93 -9.32 -0.21
N VAL A 47 -16.72 -8.53 0.52
CA VAL A 47 -16.97 -8.78 1.96
C VAL A 47 -17.79 -10.07 2.13
N THR A 48 -17.18 -11.11 2.70
CA THR A 48 -17.84 -12.42 2.92
C THR A 48 -18.63 -12.43 4.22
N SER A 49 -18.05 -11.88 5.30
CA SER A 49 -18.71 -11.81 6.60
C SER A 49 -18.29 -10.59 7.43
N LEU A 50 -19.15 -10.23 8.38
CA LEU A 50 -18.95 -9.15 9.34
C LEU A 50 -19.02 -9.78 10.74
N GLN A 51 -18.04 -9.49 11.59
CA GLN A 51 -17.90 -10.09 12.91
C GLN A 51 -17.88 -9.00 13.98
N LYS A 52 -19.02 -8.81 14.66
CA LYS A 52 -19.19 -7.81 15.72
C LYS A 52 -18.18 -7.99 16.87
N ASN A 53 -17.98 -9.21 17.33
CA ASN A 53 -17.09 -9.50 18.48
C ASN A 53 -15.61 -9.18 18.17
N LEU A 54 -15.19 -9.32 16.91
CA LEU A 54 -13.84 -8.97 16.47
C LEU A 54 -13.74 -7.51 15.99
N ASN A 55 -14.88 -6.83 15.86
CA ASN A 55 -15.04 -5.57 15.16
C ASN A 55 -14.29 -5.55 13.81
N ALA A 56 -14.53 -6.58 13.00
CA ALA A 56 -13.79 -6.84 11.75
C ALA A 56 -14.64 -7.50 10.67
N ALA A 57 -14.17 -7.41 9.43
CA ALA A 57 -14.74 -8.06 8.26
C ALA A 57 -13.78 -9.13 7.72
N PHE A 58 -14.34 -10.17 7.14
CA PHE A 58 -13.61 -11.09 6.27
C PHE A 58 -13.89 -10.75 4.81
N VAL A 59 -12.83 -10.75 4.00
CA VAL A 59 -12.88 -10.34 2.60
C VAL A 59 -12.29 -11.45 1.74
N ASP A 60 -13.05 -11.94 0.78
CA ASP A 60 -12.52 -12.77 -0.29
C ASP A 60 -11.83 -11.86 -1.31
N TYR A 61 -10.53 -12.06 -1.51
CA TYR A 61 -9.69 -11.31 -2.45
C TYR A 61 -9.02 -12.24 -3.47
N GLY A 62 -9.52 -13.47 -3.64
CA GLY A 62 -9.00 -14.46 -4.58
C GLY A 62 -7.87 -15.34 -4.03
N SER A 63 -7.68 -15.37 -2.71
CA SER A 63 -6.71 -16.24 -2.04
C SER A 63 -7.39 -17.49 -1.45
N ALA A 64 -6.61 -18.45 -0.97
CA ALA A 64 -7.12 -19.68 -0.37
C ALA A 64 -7.89 -19.46 0.95
N LYS A 65 -7.67 -18.31 1.60
CA LYS A 65 -8.35 -17.89 2.83
C LYS A 65 -8.75 -16.43 2.73
N ASP A 66 -9.95 -16.12 3.21
CA ASP A 66 -10.42 -14.75 3.37
C ASP A 66 -9.43 -13.93 4.20
N GLY A 67 -9.19 -12.70 3.77
CA GLY A 67 -8.36 -11.75 4.50
C GLY A 67 -9.13 -11.11 5.65
N PHE A 68 -8.40 -10.73 6.69
CA PHE A 68 -8.93 -10.10 7.89
C PHE A 68 -8.79 -8.57 7.80
N LEU A 69 -9.92 -7.86 7.81
CA LEU A 69 -9.99 -6.39 7.74
C LEU A 69 -10.64 -5.84 9.01
N PRO A 70 -9.86 -5.35 10.00
CA PRO A 70 -10.42 -4.76 11.21
C PRO A 70 -11.02 -3.37 10.93
N ALA A 71 -12.04 -2.96 11.69
CA ALA A 71 -12.74 -1.69 11.48
C ALA A 71 -11.82 -0.45 11.49
N ARG A 72 -10.74 -0.49 12.29
CA ARG A 72 -9.73 0.60 12.36
C ARG A 72 -8.93 0.79 11.07
N GLU A 73 -8.93 -0.20 10.18
CA GLU A 73 -8.25 -0.17 8.87
C GLU A 73 -9.23 0.18 7.73
N VAL A 74 -10.47 0.56 8.06
CA VAL A 74 -11.49 1.00 7.11
C VAL A 74 -11.52 2.53 7.05
N MET A 75 -11.09 3.10 5.92
CA MET A 75 -11.07 4.54 5.68
C MET A 75 -12.48 5.07 5.43
N HIS A 76 -12.78 6.26 5.98
CA HIS A 76 -14.13 6.84 5.91
C HIS A 76 -14.60 7.12 4.48
N GLN A 77 -13.66 7.40 3.57
CA GLN A 77 -13.92 7.63 2.15
C GLN A 77 -14.43 6.36 1.45
N VAL A 78 -14.13 5.17 2.00
CA VAL A 78 -14.54 3.86 1.47
C VAL A 78 -15.73 3.27 2.26
N ALA A 79 -15.97 3.77 3.48
CA ALA A 79 -17.08 3.33 4.31
C ALA A 79 -18.45 3.65 3.66
N SER A 80 -19.40 2.73 3.82
CA SER A 80 -20.78 2.88 3.33
C SER A 80 -21.58 3.94 4.10
N ALA A 81 -21.09 4.37 5.26
CA ALA A 81 -21.71 5.39 6.11
C ALA A 81 -20.70 6.49 6.44
N LYS A 82 -21.14 7.76 6.36
CA LYS A 82 -20.36 8.88 6.90
C LYS A 82 -20.37 8.77 8.43
N PRO A 83 -19.20 8.71 9.08
CA PRO A 83 -19.18 8.71 10.54
C PRO A 83 -19.73 10.01 11.10
N ARG A 84 -20.53 9.89 12.16
CA ARG A 84 -20.88 11.05 12.99
C ARG A 84 -19.62 11.46 13.76
N GLN A 85 -19.26 12.75 13.70
CA GLN A 85 -18.13 13.27 14.47
C GLN A 85 -18.37 12.99 15.97
N GLY A 86 -17.43 12.30 16.62
CA GLY A 86 -17.43 12.08 18.08
C GLY A 86 -17.59 10.64 18.58
N GLU A 87 -17.84 9.63 17.73
CA GLU A 87 -17.93 8.24 18.19
C GLU A 87 -16.57 7.51 18.11
N GLY A 88 -15.98 7.24 19.28
CA GLY A 88 -14.63 6.70 19.47
C GLY A 88 -14.39 5.22 19.11
N SER A 89 -15.27 4.58 18.36
CA SER A 89 -14.98 3.27 17.74
C SER A 89 -16.03 2.99 16.69
N GLN A 90 -15.61 2.94 15.42
CA GLN A 90 -16.53 2.62 14.33
C GLN A 90 -16.85 1.13 14.36
N ASN A 91 -18.14 0.79 14.40
CA ASN A 91 -18.59 -0.60 14.30
C ASN A 91 -18.50 -1.04 12.83
N ILE A 92 -17.81 -2.16 12.57
CA ILE A 92 -17.66 -2.72 11.22
C ILE A 92 -19.01 -2.92 10.50
N GLU A 93 -20.07 -3.26 11.23
CA GLU A 93 -21.42 -3.48 10.67
C GLU A 93 -22.06 -2.20 10.14
N GLN A 94 -21.61 -1.04 10.62
CA GLN A 94 -22.04 0.28 10.12
C GLN A 94 -21.17 0.75 8.96
N LEU A 95 -19.91 0.30 8.90
CA LEU A 95 -18.96 0.72 7.88
C LEU A 95 -19.12 -0.05 6.56
N LEU A 96 -19.38 -1.36 6.65
CA LEU A 96 -19.33 -2.26 5.50
C LEU A 96 -20.62 -3.07 5.37
N GLN A 97 -20.87 -3.55 4.15
CA GLN A 97 -22.00 -4.41 3.85
C GLN A 97 -21.50 -5.70 3.19
N LYS A 98 -22.09 -6.84 3.57
CA LYS A 98 -21.78 -8.14 2.97
C LYS A 98 -22.03 -8.12 1.46
N LYS A 99 -21.25 -8.91 0.72
CA LYS A 99 -21.30 -9.09 -0.74
C LYS A 99 -20.98 -7.84 -1.56
N LYS A 100 -20.57 -6.73 -0.94
CA LYS A 100 -20.10 -5.55 -1.68
C LYS A 100 -18.61 -5.66 -2.04
N PRO A 101 -18.21 -5.12 -3.21
CA PRO A 101 -16.81 -5.02 -3.56
C PRO A 101 -16.11 -4.00 -2.66
N ILE A 102 -14.83 -4.25 -2.37
CA ILE A 102 -14.00 -3.39 -1.53
C ILE A 102 -12.54 -3.43 -2.01
N LEU A 103 -11.92 -2.27 -2.15
CA LEU A 103 -10.51 -2.16 -2.47
C LEU A 103 -9.69 -2.39 -1.20
N VAL A 104 -8.80 -3.37 -1.22
CA VAL A 104 -7.96 -3.75 -0.07
C VAL A 104 -6.51 -3.90 -0.48
N GLN A 105 -5.61 -3.54 0.42
CA GLN A 105 -4.18 -3.80 0.32
C GLN A 105 -3.76 -4.80 1.40
N VAL A 106 -2.91 -5.75 1.02
CA VAL A 106 -2.33 -6.71 1.96
C VAL A 106 -1.24 -6.04 2.77
N THR A 107 -1.40 -5.99 4.10
CA THR A 107 -0.40 -5.43 5.01
C THR A 107 0.58 -6.50 5.50
N ASN A 108 0.05 -7.68 5.81
CA ASN A 108 0.81 -8.86 6.21
C ASN A 108 0.28 -10.09 5.46
N ASP A 109 1.19 -10.94 4.97
CA ASP A 109 0.84 -12.19 4.31
C ASP A 109 0.08 -13.15 5.23
N ALA A 110 -0.62 -14.11 4.63
CA ALA A 110 -1.25 -15.20 5.35
C ALA A 110 -0.18 -16.06 6.04
N VAL A 111 -0.43 -16.45 7.29
CA VAL A 111 0.49 -17.27 8.09
C VAL A 111 -0.25 -18.48 8.63
N GLY A 112 0.22 -19.68 8.25
CA GLY A 112 -0.38 -20.95 8.65
C GLY A 112 -1.85 -21.04 8.21
N GLY A 113 -2.77 -21.23 9.17
CA GLY A 113 -4.20 -21.30 8.90
C GLY A 113 -4.94 -19.95 8.86
N LYS A 114 -4.26 -18.83 9.13
CA LYS A 114 -4.87 -17.49 9.19
C LYS A 114 -4.72 -16.77 7.86
N GLY A 115 -5.79 -16.16 7.37
CA GLY A 115 -5.76 -15.30 6.19
C GLY A 115 -4.90 -14.06 6.38
N ALA A 116 -4.58 -13.38 5.28
CA ALA A 116 -3.77 -12.17 5.27
C ALA A 116 -4.43 -11.02 6.03
N ALA A 117 -3.63 -10.11 6.58
CA ALA A 117 -4.15 -8.87 7.14
C ALA A 117 -4.35 -7.85 6.02
N LEU A 118 -5.49 -7.16 6.05
CA LEU A 118 -5.91 -6.22 5.02
C LEU A 118 -6.11 -4.81 5.57
N THR A 119 -5.95 -3.82 4.70
CA THR A 119 -6.33 -2.43 4.95
C THR A 119 -7.02 -1.82 3.74
N THR A 120 -7.88 -0.83 3.96
CA THR A 120 -8.38 0.05 2.89
C THR A 120 -7.57 1.35 2.82
N ASN A 121 -6.66 1.58 3.78
CA ASN A 121 -5.72 2.70 3.74
C ASN A 121 -4.58 2.41 2.77
N ILE A 122 -4.88 2.58 1.48
CA ILE A 122 -3.95 2.25 0.40
C ILE A 122 -2.69 3.13 0.50
N SER A 123 -1.54 2.51 0.33
CA SER A 123 -0.25 3.17 0.24
C SER A 123 0.49 2.75 -1.02
N LEU A 124 0.99 3.73 -1.78
CA LEU A 124 1.71 3.51 -3.04
C LEU A 124 3.15 3.98 -2.87
N ALA A 125 4.04 3.03 -2.58
CA ALA A 125 5.45 3.31 -2.31
C ALA A 125 6.25 3.44 -3.62
N GLY A 126 6.63 4.65 -3.98
CA GLY A 126 7.63 4.94 -5.02
C GLY A 126 9.06 4.95 -4.46
N ARG A 127 10.04 5.33 -5.28
CA ARG A 127 11.46 5.37 -4.86
C ARG A 127 11.72 6.38 -3.74
N TYR A 128 11.14 7.57 -3.84
CA TYR A 128 11.40 8.71 -2.95
C TYR A 128 10.23 9.06 -2.04
N LEU A 129 9.00 8.70 -2.44
CA LEU A 129 7.77 9.07 -1.76
C LEU A 129 6.90 7.83 -1.57
N VAL A 130 6.06 7.85 -0.54
CA VAL A 130 4.88 6.98 -0.42
C VAL A 130 3.66 7.87 -0.56
N LEU A 131 2.79 7.62 -1.54
CA LEU A 131 1.52 8.33 -1.67
C LEU A 131 0.45 7.65 -0.80
N THR A 132 -0.34 8.43 -0.08
CA THR A 132 -1.47 7.97 0.74
C THR A 132 -2.76 8.62 0.23
N PRO A 133 -3.54 7.96 -0.66
CA PRO A 133 -4.67 8.59 -1.34
C PRO A 133 -5.87 8.94 -0.44
N PHE A 134 -5.94 8.40 0.78
CA PHE A 134 -7.06 8.58 1.71
C PHE A 134 -6.66 9.24 3.04
N ASP A 135 -5.41 9.68 3.15
CA ASP A 135 -4.87 10.40 4.29
C ASP A 135 -4.08 11.60 3.77
N SER A 136 -4.51 12.82 4.14
CA SER A 136 -3.90 14.08 3.71
C SER A 136 -2.60 14.44 4.45
N SER A 137 -2.12 13.56 5.35
CA SER A 137 -0.89 13.81 6.10
C SER A 137 0.34 13.92 5.19
N ARG A 138 1.21 14.89 5.51
CA ARG A 138 2.52 15.07 4.86
C ARG A 138 3.59 14.74 5.89
N GLY A 139 4.34 13.67 5.64
CA GLY A 139 5.30 13.11 6.58
C GLY A 139 6.71 13.01 6.02
N ILE A 140 7.70 12.94 6.92
CA ILE A 140 9.09 12.65 6.59
C ILE A 140 9.50 11.41 7.37
N SER A 141 10.21 10.48 6.73
CA SER A 141 10.72 9.26 7.35
C SER A 141 11.40 9.55 8.69
N ARG A 142 11.07 8.75 9.71
CA ARG A 142 11.69 8.84 11.05
C ARG A 142 13.17 8.47 11.06
N LYS A 143 13.67 7.82 9.99
CA LYS A 143 15.09 7.46 9.83
C LYS A 143 15.94 8.63 9.34
N ILE A 144 15.34 9.75 8.96
CA ILE A 144 16.05 10.99 8.64
C ILE A 144 16.05 11.79 9.94
N GLU A 145 17.17 11.76 10.65
CA GLU A 145 17.35 12.33 11.99
C GLU A 145 17.97 13.73 11.96
N ASP A 146 18.66 14.09 10.87
CA ASP A 146 19.25 15.41 10.69
C ASP A 146 18.16 16.49 10.56
N GLU A 147 18.15 17.44 11.49
CA GLU A 147 17.11 18.48 11.56
C GLU A 147 17.20 19.50 10.42
N ASP A 148 18.41 19.80 9.93
CA ASP A 148 18.59 20.73 8.81
C ASP A 148 18.07 20.09 7.51
N GLU A 149 18.35 18.81 7.28
CA GLU A 149 17.77 18.05 6.16
C GLU A 149 16.25 17.94 6.26
N ARG A 150 15.72 17.65 7.46
CA ARG A 150 14.28 17.58 7.69
C ARG A 150 13.60 18.91 7.40
N LYS A 151 14.25 20.03 7.70
CA LYS A 151 13.72 21.37 7.39
C LYS A 151 13.60 21.56 5.87
N VAL A 152 14.65 21.25 5.12
CA VAL A 152 14.64 21.34 3.65
C VAL A 152 13.57 20.43 3.03
N LEU A 153 13.46 19.19 3.51
CA LEU A 153 12.46 18.24 3.03
C LEU A 153 11.03 18.66 3.37
N ARG A 154 10.81 19.35 4.51
CA ARG A 154 9.51 19.88 4.91
C ARG A 154 9.06 21.04 4.03
N GLU A 155 9.98 21.88 3.58
CA GLU A 155 9.69 22.92 2.59
C GLU A 155 9.28 22.26 1.25
N ARG A 156 10.11 21.34 0.74
CA ARG A 156 9.84 20.63 -0.53
C ARG A 156 8.55 19.82 -0.52
N ILE A 157 8.23 19.13 0.58
CA ILE A 157 7.00 18.33 0.66
C ILE A 157 5.76 19.24 0.62
N THR A 158 5.86 20.49 1.08
CA THR A 158 4.73 21.44 1.09
C THR A 158 4.43 21.93 -0.33
N ASP A 159 5.46 22.13 -1.15
CA ASP A 159 5.34 22.61 -2.53
C ASP A 159 4.74 21.58 -3.50
N LEU A 160 4.64 20.31 -3.10
CA LEU A 160 4.03 19.27 -3.93
C LEU A 160 2.52 19.52 -4.09
N ALA A 161 2.10 19.79 -5.32
CA ALA A 161 0.69 19.85 -5.71
C ALA A 161 0.06 18.45 -5.64
N LEU A 162 -0.55 18.11 -4.51
CA LEU A 162 -1.32 16.89 -4.31
C LEU A 162 -2.81 17.20 -4.41
N PRO A 163 -3.63 16.30 -5.00
CA PRO A 163 -5.07 16.42 -4.93
C PRO A 163 -5.59 16.47 -3.48
N ASP A 164 -6.77 17.04 -3.30
CA ASP A 164 -7.43 17.09 -2.00
C ASP A 164 -7.56 15.68 -1.40
N GLN A 165 -7.41 15.60 -0.08
CA GLN A 165 -7.49 14.35 0.70
C GLN A 165 -6.35 13.34 0.47
N MET A 166 -5.36 13.69 -0.36
CA MET A 166 -4.15 12.89 -0.54
C MET A 166 -2.96 13.48 0.23
N GLY A 167 -2.13 12.59 0.75
CA GLY A 167 -0.93 12.90 1.49
C GLY A 167 0.26 12.13 0.95
N CYS A 168 1.42 12.36 1.54
CA CYS A 168 2.62 11.62 1.17
C CYS A 168 3.64 11.57 2.29
N ILE A 169 4.51 10.56 2.22
CA ILE A 169 5.62 10.38 3.15
C ILE A 169 6.93 10.37 2.36
N ILE A 170 7.86 11.27 2.68
CA ILE A 170 9.23 11.25 2.15
C ILE A 170 9.99 10.05 2.72
N ARG A 171 10.56 9.23 1.83
CA ARG A 171 11.39 8.07 2.16
C ARG A 171 12.85 8.49 2.38
N THR A 172 13.58 7.68 3.14
CA THR A 172 15.02 7.88 3.39
C THR A 172 15.86 7.97 2.10
N ASN A 173 15.43 7.34 1.01
CA ASN A 173 16.13 7.40 -0.28
C ASN A 173 16.01 8.74 -1.02
N ALA A 174 15.26 9.71 -0.48
CA ALA A 174 15.09 11.04 -1.06
C ALA A 174 16.24 12.01 -0.72
N MET A 175 17.18 11.56 0.11
CA MET A 175 18.47 12.23 0.35
C MET A 175 19.42 12.00 -0.83
#